data_AF-A0A842NHL0-F1
#
_entry.id   AF-A0A842NHL0-F1
#
_cell.length_a   1.000
_cell.length_b   1.000
_cell.length_c   1.000
_cell.angle_alpha   90.00
_cell.angle_beta   90.00
_cell.angle_gamma   90.00
#
_symmetry.space_group_name_H-M   'P 1'
#
loop_
_entity.id
_entity.type
_entity.pdbx_description
1 polymer ?
#
loop_
_entity_poly.entity_id
_entity_poly.type
_entity_poly.pdbx_seq_one_letter_code
_entity_poly.pdbx_strand_id
1 'polypeptide(L)'
;SFGEEVYGIIKGLLELREELRPYILDQMREAHLTGTPVMRPLFYDFPDDQQCHVGDQFMFGSRIMVAPVLEEGKRSRSLYLPSGARWREGDTGEVHRGGVWIEVNAPLDRVPYFYRE
;
A
#
# COMPACT_ATOMS: atom_id res chain seq x y z
N SER A 1 -9.92 -24.83 9.36
CA SER A 1 -9.89 -24.67 7.89
C SER A 1 -8.49 -24.56 7.32
N PHE A 2 -7.56 -23.80 7.91
CA PHE A 2 -6.21 -23.59 7.33
C PHE A 2 -5.04 -23.66 8.33
N GLY A 3 -5.26 -24.17 9.56
CA GLY A 3 -4.23 -24.25 10.61
C GLY A 3 -4.06 -22.96 11.43
N GLU A 4 -3.30 -23.06 12.54
CA GLU A 4 -3.12 -21.98 13.52
C GLU A 4 -2.27 -20.81 12.98
N GLU A 5 -1.23 -21.12 12.20
CA GLU A 5 -0.36 -20.09 11.61
C GLU A 5 -1.16 -19.15 10.68
N VAL A 6 -1.89 -19.73 9.73
CA VAL A 6 -2.72 -18.97 8.78
C VAL A 6 -3.84 -18.23 9.52
N TYR A 7 -4.42 -18.82 10.56
CA TYR A 7 -5.41 -18.16 11.40
C TYR A 7 -4.85 -16.90 12.06
N GLY A 8 -3.64 -16.98 12.65
CA GLY A 8 -2.97 -15.84 13.26
C GLY A 8 -2.75 -14.69 12.28
N ILE A 9 -2.29 -15.00 11.07
CA ILE A 9 -2.09 -14.01 9.99
C ILE A 9 -3.41 -13.35 9.60
N ILE A 10 -4.44 -14.14 9.29
CA ILE A 10 -5.75 -13.61 8.88
C ILE A 10 -6.37 -12.76 9.98
N LYS A 11 -6.26 -13.17 11.25
CA LYS A 11 -6.75 -12.41 12.39
C LYS A 11 -6.10 -11.03 12.44
N GLY A 12 -4.76 -10.95 12.34
CA GLY A 12 -4.05 -9.66 12.33
C GLY A 12 -4.47 -8.76 11.15
N LEU A 13 -4.68 -9.34 9.97
CA LEU A 13 -5.19 -8.58 8.81
C LEU A 13 -6.60 -8.03 9.02
N LEU A 14 -7.48 -8.78 9.70
CA LEU A 14 -8.82 -8.31 10.06
C LEU A 14 -8.76 -7.18 11.08
N GLU A 15 -7.90 -7.28 12.09
CA GLU A 15 -7.68 -6.21 13.07
C GLU A 15 -7.19 -4.93 12.39
N LEU A 16 -6.20 -5.01 11.50
CA LEU A 16 -5.72 -3.87 10.70
C LEU A 16 -6.84 -3.27 9.83
N ARG A 17 -7.67 -4.11 9.20
CA ARG A 17 -8.81 -3.63 8.42
C ARG A 17 -9.80 -2.84 9.27
N GLU A 18 -10.06 -3.30 10.49
CA GLU A 18 -10.94 -2.60 11.43
C GLU A 18 -10.36 -1.26 11.87
N GLU A 19 -9.04 -1.19 12.12
CA GLU A 19 -8.33 0.06 12.44
C GLU A 19 -8.40 1.08 11.30
N LEU A 20 -8.34 0.62 10.04
CA LEU A 20 -8.42 1.48 8.86
C LEU A 20 -9.85 1.95 8.55
N ARG A 21 -10.89 1.47 9.24
CA ARG A 21 -12.30 1.79 8.92
C ARG A 21 -12.60 3.29 8.83
N PRO A 22 -12.15 4.16 9.76
CA PRO A 22 -12.39 5.59 9.66
C PRO A 22 -11.82 6.17 8.35
N TYR A 23 -10.57 5.82 8.02
CA TYR A 23 -9.93 6.25 6.78
C TYR A 23 -10.69 5.76 5.54
N ILE A 24 -11.12 4.50 5.54
CA ILE A 24 -11.88 3.92 4.42
C ILE A 24 -13.19 4.67 4.21
N LEU A 25 -13.91 5.03 5.27
CA LEU A 25 -15.14 5.82 5.18
C LEU A 25 -14.88 7.21 4.60
N ASP A 26 -13.76 7.85 4.97
CA ASP A 26 -13.36 9.13 4.38
C ASP A 26 -13.08 9.00 2.88
N GLN A 27 -12.37 7.95 2.45
CA GLN A 27 -12.10 7.71 1.03
C GLN A 27 -13.39 7.38 0.24
N MET A 28 -14.33 6.63 0.84
CA MET A 28 -15.63 6.35 0.24
C MET A 28 -16.47 7.63 0.09
N ARG A 29 -16.39 8.54 1.07
CA ARG A 29 -17.05 9.85 0.98
C ARG A 29 -16.45 10.71 -0.13
N GLU A 30 -15.12 10.75 -0.24
CA GLU A 30 -14.43 11.44 -1.33
C GLU A 30 -14.84 10.90 -2.70
N ALA A 31 -14.90 9.57 -2.84
CA ALA A 31 -15.37 8.90 -4.04
C ALA A 31 -16.81 9.29 -4.41
N HIS A 32 -17.72 9.30 -3.43
CA HIS A 32 -19.10 9.71 -3.64
C HIS A 32 -19.22 11.17 -4.12
N LEU A 33 -18.41 12.09 -3.57
CA LEU A 33 -18.51 13.52 -3.85
C LEU A 33 -17.82 13.94 -5.16
N THR A 34 -16.74 13.25 -5.54
CA THR A 34 -15.84 13.71 -6.62
C THR A 34 -15.69 12.73 -7.77
N GLY A 35 -16.12 11.48 -7.60
CA GLY A 35 -15.84 10.39 -8.55
C GLY A 35 -14.42 9.81 -8.46
N THR A 36 -13.62 10.26 -7.48
CA THR A 36 -12.25 9.74 -7.26
C THR A 36 -12.30 8.26 -6.86
N PRO A 37 -11.55 7.36 -7.52
CA PRO A 37 -11.52 5.96 -7.12
C PRO A 37 -10.84 5.76 -5.76
N VAL A 38 -11.37 4.85 -4.94
CA VAL A 38 -10.77 4.52 -3.63
C VAL A 38 -9.47 3.73 -3.80
N MET A 39 -9.43 2.80 -4.75
CA MET A 39 -8.21 2.13 -5.18
C MET A 39 -7.86 2.70 -6.55
N ARG A 40 -6.65 3.25 -6.70
CA ARG A 40 -6.25 3.98 -7.90
C ARG A 40 -4.79 3.68 -8.28
N PRO A 41 -4.48 3.63 -9.58
CA PRO A 41 -3.10 3.45 -10.04
C PRO A 41 -2.23 4.65 -9.62
N LEU A 42 -0.92 4.47 -9.47
CA LEU A 42 -0.05 5.52 -8.97
C LEU A 42 -0.10 6.79 -9.84
N PHE A 43 -0.15 6.65 -11.17
CA PHE A 43 -0.22 7.79 -12.08
C PHE A 43 -1.47 8.68 -11.86
N TYR A 44 -2.50 8.21 -11.16
CA TYR A 44 -3.66 9.02 -10.82
C TYR A 44 -3.27 10.17 -9.87
N ASP A 45 -2.46 9.87 -8.85
CA ASP A 45 -2.00 10.86 -7.87
C ASP A 45 -0.66 11.51 -8.27
N PHE A 46 0.08 10.90 -9.20
CA PHE A 46 1.41 11.33 -9.65
C PHE A 46 1.51 11.32 -11.19
N PRO A 47 0.71 12.16 -11.89
CA PRO A 47 0.61 12.10 -13.36
C PRO A 47 1.88 12.50 -14.10
N ASP A 48 2.72 13.33 -13.48
CA ASP A 48 3.97 13.82 -14.08
C ASP A 48 5.16 12.87 -13.85
N ASP A 49 5.00 11.88 -12.95
CA ASP A 49 6.03 10.90 -12.64
C ASP A 49 5.88 9.67 -13.54
N GLN A 50 6.70 9.58 -14.60
CA GLN A 50 6.62 8.50 -15.58
C GLN A 50 6.81 7.10 -14.99
N GLN A 51 7.47 6.99 -13.84
CA GLN A 51 7.64 5.71 -13.17
C GLN A 51 6.37 5.23 -12.44
N CYS A 52 5.34 6.08 -12.32
CA CYS A 52 4.05 5.75 -11.71
C CYS A 52 3.10 4.99 -12.66
N HIS A 53 3.54 4.61 -13.85
CA HIS A 53 2.82 3.72 -14.77
C HIS A 53 2.99 2.22 -14.46
N VAL A 54 3.54 1.88 -13.29
CA VAL A 54 3.64 0.51 -12.78
C VAL A 54 2.27 -0.15 -12.60
N GLY A 55 2.22 -1.47 -12.84
CA GLY A 55 0.98 -2.27 -12.78
C GLY A 55 0.83 -3.13 -11.52
N ASP A 56 1.81 -3.13 -10.63
CA ASP A 56 1.91 -4.02 -9.46
C ASP A 56 1.94 -3.26 -8.12
N GLN A 57 1.58 -1.97 -8.17
CA GLN A 57 1.44 -1.06 -7.04
C GLN A 57 0.22 -0.17 -7.24
N PHE A 58 -0.40 0.27 -6.14
CA PHE A 58 -1.54 1.18 -6.20
C PHE A 58 -1.60 2.08 -4.99
N MET A 59 -2.31 3.19 -5.12
CA MET A 59 -2.73 4.04 -4.02
C MET A 59 -4.08 3.56 -3.48
N PHE A 60 -4.14 3.28 -2.18
CA PHE A 60 -5.37 3.09 -1.44
C PHE A 60 -5.78 4.42 -0.80
N GLY A 61 -6.65 5.14 -1.48
CA GLY A 61 -6.97 6.52 -1.19
C GLY A 61 -5.79 7.45 -1.50
N SER A 62 -5.76 8.63 -0.88
CA SER A 62 -4.71 9.63 -1.15
C SER A 62 -3.45 9.47 -0.29
N ARG A 63 -3.48 8.58 0.72
CA ARG A 63 -2.46 8.53 1.78
C ARG A 63 -1.67 7.23 1.88
N ILE A 64 -2.14 6.12 1.30
CA ILE A 64 -1.52 4.82 1.49
C ILE A 64 -1.13 4.26 0.12
N MET A 65 0.14 3.95 -0.08
CA MET A 65 0.62 3.18 -1.23
C MET A 65 0.77 1.72 -0.81
N VAL A 66 0.35 0.78 -1.66
CA VAL A 66 0.40 -0.66 -1.40
C VAL A 66 1.12 -1.38 -2.55
N ALA A 67 1.97 -2.34 -2.20
CA ALA A 67 2.74 -3.16 -3.14
C ALA A 67 2.55 -4.67 -2.82
N PRO A 68 1.48 -5.32 -3.32
CA PRO A 68 1.17 -6.73 -3.02
C PRO A 68 2.22 -7.73 -3.52
N VAL A 69 2.49 -8.81 -2.79
CA VAL A 69 3.33 -9.89 -3.35
C VAL A 69 2.51 -10.72 -4.34
N LEU A 70 2.92 -10.74 -5.62
CA LEU A 70 2.16 -11.36 -6.72
C LEU A 70 2.70 -12.72 -7.17
N GLU A 71 3.86 -13.13 -6.66
CA GLU A 71 4.53 -14.39 -7.01
C GLU A 71 4.63 -15.31 -5.79
N GLU A 72 4.33 -16.60 -6.00
CA GLU A 72 4.44 -17.60 -4.95
C GLU A 72 5.88 -17.72 -4.42
N GLY A 73 6.01 -17.86 -3.10
CA GLY A 73 7.31 -18.07 -2.45
C GLY A 73 8.19 -16.83 -2.31
N LYS A 74 7.86 -15.69 -2.94
CA LYS A 74 8.59 -14.44 -2.71
C LYS A 74 8.45 -13.97 -1.27
N ARG A 75 9.56 -13.44 -0.72
CA ARG A 75 9.66 -12.90 0.64
C ARG A 75 10.28 -11.50 0.70
N SER A 76 10.56 -10.94 -0.47
CA SER A 76 10.97 -9.56 -0.72
C SER A 76 10.45 -9.15 -2.09
N ARG A 77 10.37 -7.84 -2.34
CA ARG A 77 10.12 -7.32 -3.69
C ARG A 77 10.72 -5.94 -3.86
N SER A 78 11.02 -5.61 -5.12
CA SER A 78 11.29 -4.23 -5.51
C SER A 78 9.98 -3.46 -5.69
N LEU A 79 9.99 -2.19 -5.31
CA LEU A 79 8.89 -1.26 -5.53
C LEU A 79 9.42 0.16 -5.75
N TYR A 80 8.62 0.97 -6.43
CA TYR A 80 8.87 2.39 -6.65
C TYR A 80 8.13 3.24 -5.61
N LEU A 81 8.84 4.18 -5.00
CA LEU A 81 8.23 5.21 -4.17
C LEU A 81 8.05 6.47 -5.02
N PRO A 82 6.81 6.93 -5.31
CA PRO A 82 6.58 8.11 -6.13
C PRO A 82 7.30 9.36 -5.66
N SER A 83 7.76 10.18 -6.59
CA SER A 83 8.40 11.46 -6.31
C SER A 83 7.42 12.49 -5.72
N GLY A 84 7.94 13.59 -5.17
CA GLY A 84 7.12 14.68 -4.63
C GLY A 84 6.51 14.42 -3.25
N ALA A 85 6.86 13.31 -2.59
CA ALA A 85 6.50 13.03 -1.20
C ALA A 85 7.61 12.26 -0.47
N ARG A 86 7.50 12.17 0.86
CA ARG A 86 8.21 11.16 1.64
C ARG A 86 7.25 10.01 1.96
N TRP A 87 7.82 8.84 2.18
CA TRP A 87 7.06 7.62 2.36
C TRP A 87 7.51 6.94 3.64
N ARG A 88 6.60 6.81 4.59
CA ARG A 88 6.83 6.09 5.83
C ARG A 88 6.31 4.66 5.69
N GLU A 89 7.19 3.68 5.80
CA GLU A 89 6.79 2.27 5.81
C GLU A 89 5.85 2.01 6.99
N GLY A 90 4.74 1.32 6.74
CA GLY A 90 3.71 1.14 7.75
C GLY A 90 4.14 0.29 8.94
N ASP A 91 5.02 -0.69 8.69
CA ASP A 91 5.42 -1.68 9.68
C ASP A 91 6.65 -1.26 10.50
N THR A 92 7.68 -0.72 9.84
CA THR A 92 8.94 -0.34 10.48
C THR A 92 8.94 1.12 10.94
N GLY A 93 8.07 1.95 10.34
CA GLY A 93 8.11 3.40 10.50
C GLY A 93 9.30 4.06 9.79
N GLU A 94 10.10 3.32 9.02
CA GLU A 94 11.22 3.88 8.28
C GLU A 94 10.72 4.87 7.22
N VAL A 95 11.38 6.02 7.12
CA VAL A 95 10.99 7.08 6.19
C VAL A 95 11.97 7.14 5.03
N HIS A 96 11.44 6.95 3.83
CA HIS A 96 12.17 7.02 2.58
C HIS A 96 11.82 8.30 1.82
N ARG A 97 12.77 8.79 1.02
CA ARG A 97 12.48 9.83 0.02
C ARG A 97 11.71 9.21 -1.14
N GLY A 98 10.84 9.98 -1.78
CA GLY A 98 10.23 9.59 -3.05
C GLY A 98 11.19 9.71 -4.24
N GLY A 99 10.78 9.19 -5.40
CA GLY A 99 11.54 9.19 -6.64
C GLY A 99 12.57 8.06 -6.75
N VAL A 100 12.40 6.99 -5.96
CA VAL A 100 13.41 5.93 -5.82
C VAL A 100 12.78 4.55 -5.88
N TRP A 101 13.54 3.61 -6.41
CA TRP A 101 13.26 2.18 -6.27
C TRP A 101 13.95 1.64 -5.04
N ILE A 102 13.24 0.85 -4.24
CA ILE A 102 13.77 0.19 -3.05
C ILE A 102 13.43 -1.30 -3.10
N GLU A 103 14.25 -2.12 -2.45
CA GLU A 103 13.95 -3.51 -2.15
C GLU A 103 13.43 -3.58 -0.72
N VAL A 104 12.27 -4.20 -0.53
CA VAL A 104 11.62 -4.29 0.79
C VAL A 104 11.38 -5.74 1.18
N ASN A 105 11.41 -6.00 2.48
CA ASN A 105 10.99 -7.30 3.02
C ASN A 105 9.48 -7.45 2.87
N ALA A 106 9.05 -8.65 2.49
CA ALA A 106 7.64 -9.00 2.33
C ALA A 106 7.42 -10.43 2.86
N PRO A 107 7.58 -10.66 4.17
CA PRO A 107 7.37 -11.99 4.77
C PRO A 107 5.90 -12.43 4.59
N LEU A 108 5.64 -13.71 4.83
CA LEU A 108 4.34 -14.33 4.52
C LEU A 108 3.14 -13.62 5.16
N ASP A 109 3.33 -13.02 6.32
CA ASP A 109 2.32 -12.37 7.14
C ASP A 109 2.10 -10.89 6.83
N ARG A 110 2.87 -10.30 5.89
CA ARG A 110 2.88 -8.85 5.64
C ARG A 110 2.90 -8.51 4.16
N VAL A 111 2.12 -7.51 3.80
CA VAL A 111 2.15 -6.88 2.48
C VAL A 111 2.81 -5.52 2.64
N PRO A 112 3.85 -5.17 1.85
CA PRO A 112 4.44 -3.84 1.93
C PRO A 112 3.42 -2.73 1.64
N TYR A 113 3.36 -1.75 2.54
CA TYR A 113 2.57 -0.54 2.38
C TYR A 113 3.25 0.66 3.04
N PHE A 114 2.99 1.84 2.49
CA PHE A 114 3.63 3.09 2.90
C PHE A 114 2.61 4.20 3.06
N TYR A 115 2.76 4.97 4.13
CA TYR A 115 2.03 6.22 4.33
C TYR A 115 2.76 7.36 3.64
N ARG A 116 2.02 8.15 2.87
CA ARG A 116 2.48 9.42 2.32
C ARG A 116 2.59 10.45 3.45
N GLU A 117 3.76 11.06 3.59
CA GLU A 117 4.00 12.22 4.48
C GLU A 117 4.02 13.55 3.73
#